data_AF-A0A536NMX7-F1
#
_entry.id   AF-A0A536NMX7-F1
#
_cell.length_a   1.000
_cell.length_b   1.000
_cell.length_c   1.000
_cell.angle_alpha   90.00
_cell.angle_beta   90.00
_cell.angle_gamma   90.00
#
_symmetry.space_group_name_H-M   'P 1'
#
loop_
_entity.id
_entity.type
_entity.pdbx_description
1 polymer ?
#
loop_
_entity_poly.entity_id
_entity_poly.type
_entity_poly.pdbx_seq_one_letter_code
_entity_poly.pdbx_strand_id
1 'polypeptide(L)'
;MARGANHRPAGWRRRAAPQRKARGAGQPLVAKKKARVRLVDTTFRDAQQSLLGGYLRTDEIVPIAAKMDSIGFAAMEAFGGATFETQLLIHEDPWDFLRKLNKATPNTPIQALIRGQNLVAKRNFADDAVELFIKHAAKAGVDVFRIFDPLNDLRNMEASIAAALKAKKKVQGTLSYAISPAHNLELWGSLAKGLVNMGCHEIVIKDTSGLLSPQATWELVTALKAMVKIPIDVHSHCSSGMAPMAYMAAVEAGAEVLDVAISPLAWGASQPAAESVVAALEGGEYDTGLDLDKMWDVQQDVEELKRRHIEHLSPVADRVDASILRYRMPGFMLEDIHHQLGAHDNMDRLSEVLEEANRVRQDLGYPPLVAPIRQMIATQAVNNVIGGERYATVTQELKDYLQGLYGRPPVPADHELRRLVLGREEPITIRPADLLEPQVEGARQQVKKLGFDPSDDTVLIHLMFPHLAPAYMRGPQPEQKDGEKPAAAASKPAEASPPTAPPPAPEPVPVAAGTQSAEFDVEVEGEIFKVRVSGAGLSVAAAPGGAPSGANSAPAPPKIGEGTVLAPMQGLIVKVPVKPGDMVKLGDVVAVLEAMKMQNDIVTTVAGKVAAVYVKEGEVVSPNQPLLAIG
;
A
#
# COMPACT_ATOMS: atom_id res chain seq x y z
N MET A 1 -15.05 -8.69 72.62
CA MET A 1 -15.91 -7.91 71.70
C MET A 1 -15.05 -7.44 70.52
N ALA A 2 -15.54 -7.68 69.29
CA ALA A 2 -15.26 -7.01 67.99
C ALA A 2 -13.78 -6.81 67.56
N ARG A 3 -13.22 -7.53 66.58
CA ARG A 3 -13.43 -7.55 65.10
C ARG A 3 -12.98 -6.29 64.33
N GLY A 4 -12.03 -6.50 63.41
CA GLY A 4 -11.90 -5.84 62.09
C GLY A 4 -11.00 -4.59 62.06
N ALA A 5 -10.23 -4.29 61.01
CA ALA A 5 -9.92 -4.99 59.77
C ALA A 5 -8.68 -4.30 59.15
N ASN A 6 -7.74 -5.11 58.65
CA ASN A 6 -6.64 -4.70 57.76
C ASN A 6 -7.18 -4.55 56.34
N HIS A 7 -6.98 -3.43 55.65
CA HIS A 7 -7.08 -3.33 54.19
C HIS A 7 -5.94 -2.44 53.63
N ARG A 8 -4.95 -3.08 52.98
CA ARG A 8 -4.06 -2.47 51.98
C ARG A 8 -4.38 -3.12 50.63
N PRO A 9 -4.40 -2.37 49.51
CA PRO A 9 -4.81 -2.91 48.21
C PRO A 9 -3.70 -3.76 47.58
N ALA A 10 -4.10 -4.91 47.04
CA ALA A 10 -3.28 -5.82 46.23
C ALA A 10 -3.53 -5.57 44.74
N GLY A 11 -2.53 -5.82 43.88
CA GLY A 11 -2.79 -5.93 42.45
C GLY A 11 -1.64 -5.83 41.44
N TRP A 12 -0.38 -6.11 41.78
CA TRP A 12 0.66 -6.40 40.76
C TRP A 12 1.09 -7.85 40.91
N ARG A 13 0.87 -8.66 39.88
CA ARG A 13 1.18 -10.09 39.83
C ARG A 13 2.69 -10.31 40.00
N ARG A 14 3.12 -10.93 41.10
CA ARG A 14 4.46 -11.54 41.22
C ARG A 14 4.30 -13.06 41.29
N ARG A 15 4.87 -13.78 40.32
CA ARG A 15 5.03 -15.25 40.37
C ARG A 15 6.21 -15.61 41.28
N ALA A 16 6.08 -16.76 41.94
CA ALA A 16 6.96 -17.28 42.98
C ALA A 16 8.39 -17.56 42.51
N ALA A 17 9.36 -17.35 43.41
CA ALA A 17 10.77 -17.69 43.21
C ALA A 17 11.07 -19.12 43.69
N PRO A 18 11.92 -19.91 42.99
CA PRO A 18 12.42 -21.17 43.50
C PRO A 18 13.62 -20.97 44.43
N GLN A 19 13.71 -21.82 45.46
CA GLN A 19 14.79 -21.86 46.46
C GLN A 19 16.18 -22.06 45.84
N ARG A 20 17.14 -21.24 46.26
CA ARG A 20 18.57 -21.39 45.95
C ARG A 20 19.19 -22.52 46.78
N LYS A 21 19.77 -23.53 46.12
CA LYS A 21 20.89 -24.33 46.67
C LYS A 21 22.21 -23.75 46.16
N ALA A 22 23.17 -23.60 47.07
CA ALA A 22 24.50 -23.05 46.78
C ALA A 22 25.50 -24.16 46.42
N ARG A 23 26.29 -23.95 45.35
CA ARG A 23 27.77 -23.97 45.28
C ARG A 23 28.27 -24.29 43.87
N GLY A 24 29.26 -23.51 43.42
CA GLY A 24 30.06 -23.75 42.22
C GLY A 24 30.73 -22.46 41.77
N ALA A 25 32.04 -22.34 42.00
CA ALA A 25 32.83 -21.13 41.82
C ALA A 25 33.19 -20.85 40.35
N GLY A 26 33.32 -19.55 40.01
CA GLY A 26 34.17 -19.08 38.92
C GLY A 26 33.47 -18.65 37.61
N GLN A 27 32.71 -17.56 37.63
CA GLN A 27 32.55 -16.68 36.46
C GLN A 27 32.53 -15.22 36.93
N PRO A 28 33.20 -14.27 36.24
CA PRO A 28 33.01 -12.87 36.56
C PRO A 28 31.56 -12.52 36.27
N LEU A 29 30.86 -12.01 37.29
CA LEU A 29 29.58 -11.32 37.13
C LEU A 29 29.83 -10.07 36.28
N VAL A 30 29.88 -10.23 34.96
CA VAL A 30 29.66 -9.12 34.04
C VAL A 30 28.23 -8.69 34.33
N ALA A 31 28.08 -7.55 35.00
CA ALA A 31 26.78 -6.92 35.15
C ALA A 31 26.17 -6.85 33.75
N LYS A 32 25.03 -7.53 33.51
CA LYS A 32 24.34 -7.49 32.21
C LYS A 32 24.20 -6.02 31.83
N LYS A 33 25.00 -5.55 30.86
CA LYS A 33 24.87 -4.21 30.32
C LYS A 33 23.44 -4.11 29.81
N LYS A 34 22.72 -3.05 30.20
CA LYS A 34 21.37 -2.81 29.70
C LYS A 34 21.48 -2.61 28.19
N ALA A 35 20.77 -3.42 27.40
CA ALA A 35 20.76 -3.32 25.95
C ALA A 35 20.46 -1.86 25.55
N ARG A 36 21.35 -1.29 24.74
CA ARG A 36 21.25 0.12 24.33
C ARG A 36 20.38 0.30 23.09
N VAL A 37 20.28 -0.73 22.26
CA VAL A 37 19.48 -0.73 21.04
C VAL A 37 18.38 -1.79 21.16
N ARG A 38 17.17 -1.41 20.78
CA ARG A 38 15.99 -2.28 20.74
C ARG A 38 15.53 -2.42 19.29
N LEU A 39 15.01 -3.58 18.92
CA LEU A 39 14.53 -3.83 17.56
C LEU A 39 13.01 -3.94 17.53
N VAL A 40 12.37 -3.30 16.55
CA VAL A 40 10.95 -3.50 16.21
C VAL A 40 10.90 -4.35 14.96
N ASP A 41 10.19 -5.47 15.02
CA ASP A 41 9.97 -6.32 13.85
C ASP A 41 8.88 -5.74 12.95
N THR A 42 9.07 -5.76 11.64
CA THR A 42 8.12 -5.27 10.62
C THR A 42 7.67 -6.36 9.65
N THR A 43 8.06 -7.63 9.88
CA THR A 43 7.87 -8.76 8.96
C THR A 43 6.42 -8.90 8.49
N PHE A 44 5.47 -8.80 9.41
CA PHE A 44 4.05 -9.00 9.13
C PHE A 44 3.24 -7.71 8.86
N ARG A 45 3.89 -6.56 8.65
CA ARG A 45 3.23 -5.34 8.17
C ARG A 45 4.00 -4.71 7.02
N ASP A 46 5.10 -4.01 7.29
CA ASP A 46 5.78 -3.22 6.25
C ASP A 46 6.52 -4.08 5.24
N ALA A 47 7.18 -5.15 5.70
CA ALA A 47 7.95 -6.05 4.85
C ALA A 47 7.05 -6.78 3.85
N GLN A 48 6.00 -7.46 4.33
CA GLN A 48 5.05 -8.13 3.44
C GLN A 48 4.30 -7.16 2.52
N GLN A 49 4.02 -5.94 2.97
CA GLN A 49 3.39 -4.93 2.13
C GLN A 49 4.32 -4.50 0.99
N SER A 50 5.61 -4.36 1.28
CA SER A 50 6.60 -3.86 0.33
C SER A 50 7.01 -4.93 -0.68
N LEU A 51 7.13 -6.19 -0.24
CA LEU A 51 7.60 -7.29 -1.09
C LEU A 51 6.46 -8.09 -1.72
N LEU A 52 5.41 -8.38 -0.96
CA LEU A 52 4.33 -9.31 -1.33
C LEU A 52 2.96 -8.63 -1.47
N GLY A 53 2.89 -7.29 -1.48
CA GLY A 53 1.64 -6.52 -1.61
C GLY A 53 0.65 -6.65 -0.44
N GLY A 54 1.03 -7.31 0.66
CA GLY A 54 0.16 -7.53 1.82
C GLY A 54 -0.76 -8.75 1.73
N TYR A 55 -0.46 -9.72 0.85
CA TYR A 55 -1.31 -10.88 0.56
C TYR A 55 -1.17 -12.06 1.53
N LEU A 56 -0.33 -11.95 2.56
CA LEU A 56 -0.18 -13.01 3.57
C LEU A 56 -1.45 -13.16 4.41
N ARG A 57 -1.84 -14.41 4.70
CA ARG A 57 -3.07 -14.72 5.41
C ARG A 57 -2.90 -14.87 6.91
N THR A 58 -4.00 -14.69 7.63
CA THR A 58 -4.05 -14.72 9.09
C THR A 58 -3.57 -16.05 9.68
N ASP A 59 -3.98 -17.17 9.10
CA ASP A 59 -3.62 -18.52 9.56
C ASP A 59 -2.17 -18.91 9.25
N GLU A 60 -1.52 -18.17 8.34
CA GLU A 60 -0.09 -18.32 8.03
C GLU A 60 0.78 -17.45 8.95
N ILE A 61 0.34 -16.21 9.20
CA ILE A 61 1.08 -15.25 10.03
C ILE A 61 1.07 -15.65 11.51
N VAL A 62 -0.11 -15.94 12.06
CA VAL A 62 -0.28 -16.09 13.52
C VAL A 62 0.59 -17.19 14.14
N PRO A 63 0.76 -18.39 13.53
CA PRO A 63 1.65 -19.41 14.07
C PRO A 63 3.13 -18.99 14.13
N ILE A 64 3.60 -18.26 13.12
CA ILE A 64 5.00 -17.80 13.05
C ILE A 64 5.21 -16.65 14.06
N ALA A 65 4.27 -15.70 14.12
CA ALA A 65 4.29 -14.63 15.12
C ALA A 65 4.32 -15.17 16.56
N ALA A 66 3.60 -16.26 16.83
CA ALA A 66 3.64 -16.94 18.14
C ALA A 66 5.03 -17.46 18.51
N LYS A 67 5.83 -17.95 17.54
CA LYS A 67 7.23 -18.33 17.77
C LYS A 67 8.10 -17.10 18.05
N MET A 68 7.87 -16.03 17.28
CA MET A 68 8.58 -14.76 17.42
C MET A 68 8.37 -14.07 18.77
N ASP A 69 7.25 -14.33 19.45
CA ASP A 69 6.92 -13.75 20.76
C ASP A 69 7.99 -14.02 21.85
N SER A 70 8.81 -15.05 21.66
CA SER A 70 9.89 -15.44 22.59
C SER A 70 11.26 -14.82 22.31
N ILE A 71 11.41 -14.12 21.18
CA ILE A 71 12.67 -13.50 20.73
C ILE A 71 13.01 -12.29 21.60
N GLY A 72 12.02 -11.44 21.89
CA GLY A 72 12.19 -10.24 22.71
C GLY A 72 12.26 -8.93 21.91
N PHE A 73 11.67 -8.87 20.71
CA PHE A 73 11.47 -7.61 20.00
C PHE A 73 10.74 -6.57 20.87
N ALA A 74 11.06 -5.29 20.68
CA ALA A 74 10.46 -4.18 21.40
C ALA A 74 8.96 -4.02 21.10
N ALA A 75 8.60 -4.33 19.86
CA ALA A 75 7.25 -4.47 19.35
C ALA A 75 7.29 -5.29 18.06
N MET A 76 6.13 -5.79 17.66
CA MET A 76 5.88 -6.37 16.34
C MET A 76 4.91 -5.45 15.61
N GLU A 77 5.37 -4.79 14.56
CA GLU A 77 4.53 -4.02 13.67
C GLU A 77 3.80 -4.98 12.73
N ALA A 78 2.50 -5.14 13.00
CA ALA A 78 1.66 -6.14 12.34
C ALA A 78 0.30 -5.58 11.92
N PHE A 79 -0.01 -4.30 12.17
CA PHE A 79 -1.34 -3.74 11.89
C PHE A 79 -1.29 -2.35 11.22
N GLY A 80 -2.32 -2.02 10.46
CA GLY A 80 -2.41 -0.75 9.75
C GLY A 80 -1.63 -0.71 8.44
N GLY A 81 -1.34 0.49 7.92
CA GLY A 81 -0.83 0.63 6.55
C GLY A 81 -1.84 0.12 5.51
N ALA A 82 -1.34 -0.34 4.36
CA ALA A 82 -2.17 -0.86 3.28
C ALA A 82 -2.63 -2.31 3.51
N THR A 83 -1.97 -3.07 4.41
CA THR A 83 -2.35 -4.46 4.69
C THR A 83 -3.80 -4.57 5.19
N PHE A 84 -4.31 -3.55 5.90
CA PHE A 84 -5.72 -3.53 6.32
C PHE A 84 -6.70 -3.56 5.13
N GLU A 85 -6.45 -2.77 4.08
CA GLU A 85 -7.28 -2.79 2.86
C GLU A 85 -7.07 -4.10 2.09
N THR A 86 -5.81 -4.58 1.97
CA THR A 86 -5.51 -5.86 1.30
C THR A 86 -6.23 -7.03 1.95
N GLN A 87 -6.25 -7.11 3.29
CA GLN A 87 -6.97 -8.17 4.01
C GLN A 87 -8.46 -8.20 3.63
N LEU A 88 -9.12 -7.05 3.55
CA LEU A 88 -10.51 -6.97 3.11
C LEU A 88 -10.68 -7.44 1.66
N LEU A 89 -9.74 -7.09 0.77
CA LEU A 89 -9.76 -7.50 -0.64
C LEU A 89 -9.60 -9.01 -0.82
N ILE A 90 -8.84 -9.68 0.06
CA ILE A 90 -8.68 -11.14 0.06
C ILE A 90 -9.69 -11.87 0.98
N HIS A 91 -10.76 -11.16 1.37
CA HIS A 91 -11.86 -11.64 2.20
C HIS A 91 -11.46 -12.10 3.62
N GLU A 92 -10.41 -11.51 4.19
CA GLU A 92 -10.06 -11.64 5.60
C GLU A 92 -10.61 -10.50 6.45
N ASP A 93 -10.84 -10.79 7.73
CA ASP A 93 -11.24 -9.80 8.73
C ASP A 93 -9.99 -9.26 9.45
N PRO A 94 -9.60 -7.98 9.23
CA PRO A 94 -8.44 -7.39 9.90
C PRO A 94 -8.61 -7.25 11.41
N TRP A 95 -9.85 -7.15 11.92
CA TRP A 95 -10.13 -7.11 13.35
C TRP A 95 -9.98 -8.49 14.01
N ASP A 96 -10.43 -9.54 13.33
CA ASP A 96 -10.23 -10.92 13.79
C ASP A 96 -8.75 -11.30 13.74
N PHE A 97 -8.03 -10.93 12.67
CA PHE A 97 -6.58 -11.05 12.57
C PHE A 97 -5.88 -10.42 13.79
N LEU A 98 -6.19 -9.15 14.10
CA LEU A 98 -5.58 -8.44 15.23
C LEU A 98 -5.87 -9.13 16.57
N ARG A 99 -7.09 -9.63 16.80
CA ARG A 99 -7.45 -10.35 18.03
C ARG A 99 -6.72 -11.69 18.14
N LYS A 100 -6.61 -12.43 17.04
CA LYS A 100 -5.86 -13.71 16.97
C LYS A 100 -4.37 -13.49 17.22
N LEU A 101 -3.80 -12.46 16.60
CA LEU A 101 -2.41 -12.07 16.81
C LEU A 101 -2.15 -11.70 18.28
N ASN A 102 -2.96 -10.82 18.85
CA ASN A 102 -2.86 -10.40 20.26
C ASN A 102 -2.93 -11.58 21.24
N LYS A 103 -3.77 -12.58 20.93
CA LYS A 103 -3.84 -13.81 21.73
C LYS A 103 -2.58 -14.67 21.59
N ALA A 104 -1.96 -14.68 20.41
CA ALA A 104 -0.79 -15.49 20.10
C ALA A 104 0.54 -14.88 20.55
N THR A 105 0.61 -13.55 20.70
CA THR A 105 1.82 -12.80 21.09
C THR A 105 1.68 -12.05 22.41
N PRO A 106 1.48 -12.74 23.56
CA PRO A 106 1.21 -12.10 24.84
C PRO A 106 2.42 -11.35 25.45
N ASN A 107 3.64 -11.56 24.96
CA ASN A 107 4.86 -10.93 25.51
C ASN A 107 5.35 -9.75 24.67
N THR A 108 5.04 -9.74 23.37
CA THR A 108 5.51 -8.73 22.42
C THR A 108 4.40 -7.74 22.08
N PRO A 109 4.57 -6.44 22.36
CA PRO A 109 3.57 -5.42 22.03
C PRO A 109 3.26 -5.37 20.53
N ILE A 110 1.98 -5.27 20.16
CA ILE A 110 1.60 -5.07 18.75
C ILE A 110 1.66 -3.58 18.41
N GLN A 111 2.40 -3.25 17.36
CA GLN A 111 2.50 -1.92 16.80
C GLN A 111 1.63 -1.77 15.55
N ALA A 112 0.98 -0.61 15.43
CA ALA A 112 0.21 -0.22 14.26
C ALA A 112 0.79 1.03 13.58
N LEU A 113 0.85 1.04 12.25
CA LEU A 113 1.11 2.25 11.46
C LEU A 113 -0.21 2.94 11.09
N ILE A 114 -0.43 4.14 11.62
CA ILE A 114 -1.63 4.95 11.41
C ILE A 114 -1.27 6.28 10.76
N ARG A 115 -1.94 6.60 9.65
CA ARG A 115 -1.81 7.91 9.00
C ARG A 115 -2.75 8.90 9.66
N GLY A 116 -2.27 9.61 10.70
CA GLY A 116 -2.93 10.75 11.35
C GLY A 116 -4.46 10.75 11.28
N GLN A 117 -4.99 11.65 10.45
CA GLN A 117 -6.42 11.88 10.21
C GLN A 117 -7.04 10.95 9.17
N ASN A 118 -6.23 10.22 8.39
CA ASN A 118 -6.67 9.28 7.36
C ASN A 118 -6.81 7.84 7.88
N LEU A 119 -6.28 7.57 9.06
CA LEU A 119 -6.20 6.25 9.66
C LEU A 119 -5.48 5.24 8.74
N VAL A 120 -6.22 4.27 8.18
CA VAL A 120 -5.73 3.26 7.23
C VAL A 120 -6.33 3.44 5.83
N ALA A 121 -6.98 4.56 5.55
CA ALA A 121 -7.54 4.89 4.24
C ALA A 121 -6.82 6.09 3.59
N LYS A 122 -7.40 6.62 2.51
CA LYS A 122 -6.79 7.65 1.65
C LYS A 122 -7.40 9.06 1.78
N ARG A 123 -8.44 9.24 2.60
CA ARG A 123 -9.13 10.52 2.85
C ARG A 123 -9.15 10.89 4.32
N ASN A 124 -9.39 12.14 4.67
CA ASN A 124 -9.53 12.55 6.07
C ASN A 124 -10.87 12.08 6.65
N PHE A 125 -10.88 11.79 7.95
CA PHE A 125 -12.07 11.46 8.74
C PHE A 125 -12.33 12.53 9.79
N ALA A 126 -13.58 12.65 10.24
CA ALA A 126 -13.90 13.49 11.39
C ALA A 126 -13.29 12.88 12.68
N ASP A 127 -13.09 13.71 13.69
CA ASP A 127 -12.40 13.30 14.92
C ASP A 127 -13.13 12.19 15.69
N ASP A 128 -14.46 12.10 15.59
CA ASP A 128 -15.24 11.03 16.23
C ASP A 128 -14.93 9.65 15.62
N ALA A 129 -14.74 9.58 14.30
CA ALA A 129 -14.32 8.37 13.61
C ALA A 129 -12.87 8.00 13.92
N VAL A 130 -11.97 8.99 14.02
CA VAL A 130 -10.58 8.79 14.45
C VAL A 130 -10.52 8.24 15.89
N GLU A 131 -11.25 8.86 16.81
CA GLU A 131 -11.32 8.40 18.20
C GLU A 131 -11.89 6.98 18.30
N LEU A 132 -12.96 6.68 17.57
CA LEU A 132 -13.56 5.35 17.54
C LEU A 132 -12.56 4.30 17.04
N PHE A 133 -11.87 4.56 15.93
CA PHE A 133 -10.90 3.63 15.36
C PHE A 133 -9.77 3.34 16.33
N ILE A 134 -9.13 4.38 16.89
CA ILE A 134 -8.00 4.22 17.80
C ILE A 134 -8.41 3.47 19.07
N LYS A 135 -9.56 3.84 19.66
CA LYS A 135 -10.12 3.14 20.82
C LYS A 135 -10.41 1.68 20.51
N HIS A 136 -10.98 1.39 19.35
CA HIS A 136 -11.33 0.04 18.93
C HIS A 136 -10.08 -0.82 18.69
N ALA A 137 -9.09 -0.31 17.94
CA ALA A 137 -7.81 -0.97 17.71
C ALA A 137 -7.05 -1.24 19.03
N ALA A 138 -7.05 -0.28 19.95
CA ALA A 138 -6.43 -0.44 21.28
C ALA A 138 -7.09 -1.55 22.11
N LYS A 139 -8.43 -1.70 22.00
CA LYS A 139 -9.19 -2.76 22.66
C LYS A 139 -8.96 -4.13 22.01
N ALA A 140 -8.78 -4.18 20.69
CA ALA A 140 -8.57 -5.41 19.94
C ALA A 140 -7.15 -5.98 20.16
N GLY A 141 -6.13 -5.12 20.30
CA GLY A 141 -4.78 -5.58 20.65
C GLY A 141 -3.64 -4.63 20.39
N VAL A 142 -3.86 -3.46 19.77
CA VAL A 142 -2.75 -2.52 19.49
C VAL A 142 -2.22 -1.92 20.79
N ASP A 143 -0.91 -2.00 20.99
CA ASP A 143 -0.20 -1.45 22.15
C ASP A 143 0.61 -0.20 21.83
N VAL A 144 1.13 -0.13 20.60
CA VAL A 144 1.95 0.98 20.12
C VAL A 144 1.31 1.57 18.86
N PHE A 145 0.97 2.86 18.90
CA PHE A 145 0.49 3.59 17.73
C PHE A 145 1.62 4.43 17.15
N ARG A 146 2.11 4.04 15.98
CA ARG A 146 3.00 4.87 15.17
C ARG A 146 2.18 5.75 14.25
N ILE A 147 2.15 7.04 14.58
CA ILE A 147 1.30 8.03 13.93
C ILE A 147 2.17 8.93 13.07
N PHE A 148 1.79 9.11 11.81
CA PHE A 148 2.47 9.99 10.86
C PHE A 148 1.45 10.78 10.02
N ASP A 149 1.89 11.90 9.45
CA ASP A 149 1.18 12.62 8.40
C ASP A 149 2.08 12.70 7.15
N PRO A 150 1.54 12.52 5.92
CA PRO A 150 2.36 12.52 4.71
C PRO A 150 3.00 13.89 4.40
N LEU A 151 2.49 14.99 4.95
CA LEU A 151 3.05 16.34 4.84
C LEU A 151 3.87 16.75 6.06
N ASN A 152 3.93 15.92 7.10
CA ASN A 152 4.39 16.32 8.44
C ASN A 152 3.56 17.48 9.05
N ASP A 153 2.29 17.62 8.65
CA ASP A 153 1.38 18.58 9.28
C ASP A 153 0.88 18.02 10.62
N LEU A 154 1.47 18.53 11.71
CA LEU A 154 1.18 18.03 13.06
C LEU A 154 -0.32 18.14 13.42
N ARG A 155 -1.06 19.09 12.83
CA ARG A 155 -2.49 19.27 13.09
C ARG A 155 -3.29 18.03 12.70
N ASN A 156 -2.91 17.35 11.62
CA ASN A 156 -3.54 16.11 11.19
C ASN A 156 -3.19 14.91 12.09
N MET A 157 -2.29 15.06 13.05
CA MET A 157 -1.89 14.01 13.99
C MET A 157 -2.51 14.20 15.38
N GLU A 158 -3.03 15.39 15.69
CA GLU A 158 -3.53 15.75 17.03
C GLU A 158 -4.62 14.80 17.54
N ALA A 159 -5.67 14.56 16.75
CA ALA A 159 -6.80 13.74 17.15
C ALA A 159 -6.39 12.27 17.42
N SER A 160 -5.56 11.68 16.56
CA SER A 160 -5.13 10.30 16.70
C SER A 160 -4.12 10.12 17.84
N ILE A 161 -3.20 11.08 18.05
CA ILE A 161 -2.29 11.09 19.20
C ILE A 161 -3.09 11.19 20.50
N ALA A 162 -4.01 12.15 20.59
CA ALA A 162 -4.84 12.33 21.77
C ALA A 162 -5.69 11.10 22.08
N ALA A 163 -6.29 10.47 21.07
CA ALA A 163 -7.08 9.25 21.23
C ALA A 163 -6.22 8.07 21.74
N ALA A 164 -4.99 7.90 21.23
CA ALA A 164 -4.09 6.83 21.64
C ALA A 164 -3.59 7.03 23.09
N LEU A 165 -3.29 8.27 23.48
CA LEU A 165 -2.95 8.63 24.85
C LEU A 165 -4.14 8.40 25.80
N LYS A 166 -5.36 8.78 25.39
CA LYS A 166 -6.60 8.52 26.14
C LYS A 166 -6.85 7.02 26.34
N ALA A 167 -6.51 6.21 25.33
CA ALA A 167 -6.53 4.75 25.40
C ALA A 167 -5.38 4.15 26.23
N LYS A 168 -4.49 4.99 26.79
CA LYS A 168 -3.31 4.61 27.60
C LYS A 168 -2.34 3.70 26.85
N LYS A 169 -2.18 3.94 25.55
CA LYS A 169 -1.26 3.20 24.69
C LYS A 169 0.00 4.02 24.42
N LYS A 170 1.07 3.34 24.02
CA LYS A 170 2.32 3.99 23.64
C LYS A 170 2.11 4.68 22.29
N VAL A 171 2.69 5.87 22.14
CA VAL A 171 2.57 6.67 20.93
C VAL A 171 3.96 7.00 20.39
N GLN A 172 4.19 6.63 19.14
CA GLN A 172 5.36 7.04 18.37
C GLN A 172 4.93 8.16 17.41
N GLY A 173 5.52 9.35 17.58
CA GLY A 173 5.32 10.49 16.68
C GLY A 173 6.32 10.44 15.54
N THR A 174 5.86 10.49 14.30
CA THR A 174 6.71 10.16 13.14
C THR A 174 7.01 11.38 12.28
N LEU A 175 8.28 11.52 11.91
CA LEU A 175 8.78 12.45 10.91
C LEU A 175 8.94 11.68 9.59
N SER A 176 8.09 11.97 8.61
CA SER A 176 8.24 11.46 7.24
C SER A 176 9.48 12.11 6.62
N TYR A 177 10.58 11.37 6.53
CA TYR A 177 11.87 11.88 6.07
C TYR A 177 11.82 12.24 4.58
N ALA A 178 12.47 13.35 4.24
CA ALA A 178 12.54 13.86 2.89
C ALA A 178 13.80 14.73 2.70
N ILE A 179 14.37 14.66 1.51
CA ILE A 179 15.50 15.52 1.12
C ILE A 179 14.95 16.64 0.22
N SER A 180 15.08 17.90 0.67
CA SER A 180 14.82 19.11 -0.12
C SER A 180 15.40 20.34 0.58
N PRO A 181 15.45 21.52 -0.09
CA PRO A 181 15.86 22.78 0.54
C PRO A 181 15.00 23.19 1.75
N ALA A 182 13.75 22.74 1.82
CA ALA A 182 12.86 23.00 2.95
C ALA A 182 13.19 22.16 4.20
N HIS A 183 13.80 20.97 4.01
CA HIS A 183 14.04 20.02 5.09
C HIS A 183 15.43 20.20 5.69
N ASN A 184 15.51 21.04 6.72
CA ASN A 184 16.73 21.32 7.47
C ASN A 184 16.57 20.95 8.96
N LEU A 185 17.66 21.00 9.73
CA LEU A 185 17.66 20.61 11.15
C LEU A 185 16.73 21.48 12.02
N GLU A 186 16.48 22.74 11.64
CA GLU A 186 15.54 23.61 12.34
C GLU A 186 14.10 23.12 12.18
N LEU A 187 13.68 22.83 10.94
CA LEU A 187 12.36 22.27 10.66
C LEU A 187 12.18 20.93 11.39
N TRP A 188 13.14 20.00 11.25
CA TRP A 188 13.07 18.71 11.93
C TRP A 188 12.99 18.85 13.46
N GLY A 189 13.77 19.76 14.03
CA GLY A 189 13.75 20.08 15.45
C GLY A 189 12.41 20.66 15.92
N SER A 190 11.82 21.55 15.13
CA SER A 190 10.50 22.14 15.42
C SER A 190 9.40 21.07 15.42
N LEU A 191 9.37 20.22 14.39
CA LEU A 191 8.42 19.12 14.27
C LEU A 191 8.56 18.13 15.43
N ALA A 192 9.79 17.72 15.76
CA ALA A 192 10.05 16.81 16.88
C ALA A 192 9.60 17.39 18.23
N LYS A 193 9.87 18.67 18.49
CA LYS A 193 9.36 19.36 19.70
C LYS A 193 7.84 19.41 19.73
N GLY A 194 7.20 19.67 18.59
CA GLY A 194 5.74 19.64 18.46
C GLY A 194 5.16 18.28 18.86
N LEU A 195 5.73 17.18 18.34
CA LEU A 195 5.33 15.82 18.70
C LEU A 195 5.55 15.50 20.19
N VAL A 196 6.68 15.93 20.77
CA VAL A 196 6.92 15.81 22.23
C VAL A 196 5.86 16.57 23.03
N ASN A 197 5.51 17.79 22.62
CA ASN A 197 4.51 18.61 23.30
C ASN A 197 3.11 17.99 23.22
N MET A 198 2.81 17.22 22.17
CA MET A 198 1.58 16.44 22.05
C MET A 198 1.57 15.18 22.93
N GLY A 199 2.67 14.85 23.60
CA GLY A 199 2.78 13.71 24.51
C GLY A 199 3.27 12.42 23.85
N CYS A 200 3.89 12.49 22.66
CA CYS A 200 4.53 11.31 22.06
C CYS A 200 5.62 10.74 22.98
N HIS A 201 5.69 9.41 23.03
CA HIS A 201 6.62 8.69 23.90
C HIS A 201 7.96 8.41 23.22
N GLU A 202 7.99 8.36 21.88
CA GLU A 202 9.19 8.21 21.05
C GLU A 202 9.02 9.03 19.76
N ILE A 203 10.12 9.46 19.15
CA ILE A 203 10.17 10.05 17.81
C ILE A 203 10.66 9.01 16.81
N VAL A 204 10.01 8.92 15.66
CA VAL A 204 10.44 8.04 14.55
C VAL A 204 10.93 8.89 13.39
N ILE A 205 12.14 8.63 12.91
CA ILE A 205 12.60 9.11 11.60
C ILE A 205 12.19 8.02 10.59
N LYS A 206 11.22 8.33 9.73
CA LYS A 206 10.63 7.37 8.80
C LYS A 206 11.04 7.67 7.37
N ASP A 207 11.99 6.88 6.87
CA ASP A 207 12.47 6.93 5.49
C ASP A 207 11.99 5.73 4.68
N THR A 208 10.80 5.89 4.08
CA THR A 208 10.21 4.87 3.20
C THR A 208 10.84 4.81 1.81
N SER A 209 11.86 5.63 1.54
CA SER A 209 12.51 5.68 0.23
C SER A 209 13.92 5.10 0.25
N GLY A 210 14.48 4.87 1.45
CA GLY A 210 15.88 4.47 1.62
C GLY A 210 16.87 5.56 1.20
N LEU A 211 16.55 6.83 1.43
CA LEU A 211 17.39 7.98 1.10
C LEU A 211 18.26 8.49 2.26
N LEU A 212 18.11 7.96 3.46
CA LEU A 212 18.97 8.27 4.60
C LEU A 212 20.39 7.78 4.33
N SER A 213 21.30 8.72 4.07
CA SER A 213 22.73 8.42 4.05
C SER A 213 23.26 8.28 5.47
N PRO A 214 24.40 7.61 5.70
CA PRO A 214 25.01 7.52 7.02
C PRO A 214 25.32 8.88 7.64
N GLN A 215 25.87 9.81 6.85
CA GLN A 215 26.17 11.16 7.31
C GLN A 215 24.91 11.93 7.72
N ALA A 216 23.88 11.96 6.85
CA ALA A 216 22.63 12.66 7.15
C ALA A 216 21.93 12.06 8.38
N THR A 217 21.99 10.73 8.52
CA THR A 217 21.47 10.03 9.69
C THR A 217 22.18 10.46 10.97
N TRP A 218 23.52 10.46 10.98
CA TRP A 218 24.29 10.85 12.16
C TRP A 218 24.00 12.30 12.56
N GLU A 219 24.00 13.22 11.60
CA GLU A 219 23.70 14.65 11.83
C GLU A 219 22.29 14.85 12.39
N LEU A 220 21.28 14.22 11.76
CA LEU A 220 19.88 14.36 12.16
C LEU A 220 19.62 13.75 13.54
N VAL A 221 20.07 12.51 13.79
CA VAL A 221 19.88 11.85 15.08
C VAL A 221 20.59 12.63 16.19
N THR A 222 21.83 13.08 15.97
CA THR A 222 22.58 13.88 16.94
C THR A 222 21.83 15.17 17.28
N ALA A 223 21.35 15.89 16.26
CA ALA A 223 20.58 17.12 16.45
C ALA A 223 19.28 16.86 17.22
N LEU A 224 18.53 15.83 16.87
CA LEU A 224 17.29 15.48 17.55
C LEU A 224 17.54 15.06 19.01
N LYS A 225 18.57 14.24 19.30
CA LYS A 225 18.93 13.87 20.69
C LYS A 225 19.35 15.08 21.54
N ALA A 226 19.91 16.12 20.92
CA ALA A 226 20.20 17.37 21.62
C ALA A 226 18.91 18.15 21.96
N MET A 227 17.89 18.07 21.09
CA MET A 227 16.64 18.84 21.21
C MET A 227 15.54 18.17 22.03
N VAL A 228 15.45 16.84 22.00
CA VAL A 228 14.40 16.07 22.69
C VAL A 228 15.01 14.97 23.57
N LYS A 229 14.31 14.60 24.65
CA LYS A 229 14.78 13.60 25.62
C LYS A 229 14.17 12.21 25.46
N ILE A 230 13.08 12.11 24.69
CA ILE A 230 12.45 10.83 24.41
C ILE A 230 13.28 10.00 23.41
N PRO A 231 13.12 8.67 23.38
CA PRO A 231 13.87 7.81 22.47
C PRO A 231 13.62 8.15 21.00
N ILE A 232 14.65 7.89 20.19
CA ILE A 232 14.58 8.00 18.73
C ILE A 232 14.62 6.60 18.13
N ASP A 233 13.66 6.38 17.23
CA ASP A 233 13.49 5.21 16.39
C ASP A 233 13.83 5.57 14.94
N VAL A 234 14.60 4.72 14.26
CA VAL A 234 14.96 4.90 12.86
C VAL A 234 14.36 3.76 12.04
N HIS A 235 13.48 4.15 11.13
CA HIS A 235 12.85 3.29 10.15
C HIS A 235 13.39 3.64 8.77
N SER A 236 14.06 2.71 8.10
CA SER A 236 14.55 2.91 6.74
C SER A 236 14.36 1.68 5.87
N HIS A 237 14.05 1.92 4.61
CA HIS A 237 14.00 0.88 3.58
C HIS A 237 15.39 0.65 2.97
N CYS A 238 15.69 -0.60 2.59
CA CYS A 238 16.94 -1.01 1.96
C CYS A 238 17.01 -0.69 0.46
N SER A 239 16.07 0.10 -0.09
CA SER A 239 15.89 0.21 -1.54
C SER A 239 17.14 0.72 -2.25
N SER A 240 17.87 1.65 -1.64
CA SER A 240 19.15 2.15 -2.16
C SER A 240 20.38 1.34 -1.74
N GLY A 241 20.22 0.42 -0.79
CA GLY A 241 21.31 -0.28 -0.10
C GLY A 241 21.95 0.50 1.06
N MET A 242 21.51 1.73 1.35
CA MET A 242 22.15 2.55 2.41
C MET A 242 21.64 2.27 3.83
N ALA A 243 20.46 1.67 3.99
CA ALA A 243 19.83 1.52 5.31
C ALA A 243 20.69 0.83 6.39
N PRO A 244 21.42 -0.28 6.12
CA PRO A 244 22.28 -0.87 7.14
C PRO A 244 23.40 0.06 7.61
N MET A 245 24.00 0.83 6.69
CA MET A 245 25.03 1.82 7.05
C MET A 245 24.42 3.01 7.81
N ALA A 246 23.22 3.43 7.43
CA ALA A 246 22.46 4.45 8.15
C ALA A 246 22.11 3.99 9.57
N TYR A 247 21.77 2.72 9.77
CA TYR A 247 21.47 2.17 11.09
C TYR A 247 22.70 2.19 12.00
N MET A 248 23.88 1.84 11.47
CA MET A 248 25.11 1.95 12.25
C MET A 248 25.38 3.41 12.67
N ALA A 249 25.25 4.36 11.74
CA ALA A 249 25.39 5.79 12.04
C ALA A 249 24.34 6.29 13.04
N ALA A 250 23.11 5.76 12.98
CA ALA A 250 22.03 6.11 13.90
C ALA A 250 22.35 5.68 15.34
N VAL A 251 22.80 4.43 15.54
CA VAL A 251 23.12 3.93 16.90
C VAL A 251 24.33 4.65 17.49
N GLU A 252 25.33 4.97 16.67
CA GLU A 252 26.48 5.80 17.07
C GLU A 252 26.09 7.23 17.46
N ALA A 253 25.07 7.79 16.79
CA ALA A 253 24.49 9.09 17.13
C ALA A 253 23.51 9.04 18.32
N GLY A 254 23.21 7.85 18.85
CA GLY A 254 22.39 7.65 20.04
C GLY A 254 20.91 7.36 19.79
N ALA A 255 20.54 6.86 18.60
CA ALA A 255 19.25 6.21 18.40
C ALA A 255 19.14 4.94 19.27
N GLU A 256 17.93 4.65 19.77
CA GLU A 256 17.68 3.58 20.74
C GLU A 256 16.80 2.46 20.17
N VAL A 257 16.18 2.70 19.02
CA VAL A 257 15.28 1.76 18.34
C VAL A 257 15.58 1.73 16.85
N LEU A 258 15.55 0.54 16.26
CA LEU A 258 15.67 0.31 14.82
C LEU A 258 14.55 -0.63 14.37
N ASP A 259 14.01 -0.38 13.17
CA ASP A 259 13.05 -1.29 12.53
C ASP A 259 13.74 -2.32 11.65
N VAL A 260 13.39 -3.60 11.81
CA VAL A 260 13.99 -4.72 11.10
C VAL A 260 12.93 -5.69 10.61
N ALA A 261 13.27 -6.52 9.62
CA ALA A 261 12.44 -7.63 9.18
C ALA A 261 13.22 -8.95 9.27
N ILE A 262 12.54 -10.08 9.44
CA ILE A 262 13.17 -11.41 9.33
C ILE A 262 13.67 -11.62 7.90
N SER A 263 14.89 -12.13 7.76
CA SER A 263 15.72 -12.01 6.55
C SER A 263 15.08 -12.37 5.21
N PRO A 264 14.20 -13.38 5.05
CA PRO A 264 13.61 -13.70 3.75
C PRO A 264 12.71 -12.58 3.22
N LEU A 265 12.06 -11.84 4.11
CA LEU A 265 11.24 -10.67 3.79
C LEU A 265 11.95 -9.35 4.13
N ALA A 266 13.27 -9.37 4.35
CA ALA A 266 14.09 -8.18 4.48
C ALA A 266 14.67 -7.74 3.12
N TRP A 267 15.45 -6.64 3.13
CA TRP A 267 16.16 -6.10 1.97
C TRP A 267 15.27 -5.52 0.86
N GLY A 268 15.89 -4.96 -0.18
CA GLY A 268 15.18 -4.27 -1.26
C GLY A 268 14.27 -3.17 -0.72
N ALA A 269 12.99 -3.17 -1.09
CA ALA A 269 11.97 -2.26 -0.56
C ALA A 269 11.53 -2.57 0.88
N SER A 270 12.14 -3.54 1.56
CA SER A 270 11.91 -3.84 2.98
C SER A 270 13.03 -3.28 3.87
N GLN A 271 12.94 -3.55 5.18
CA GLN A 271 13.92 -3.14 6.19
C GLN A 271 15.21 -3.98 6.15
N PRO A 272 16.28 -3.56 6.84
CA PRO A 272 17.42 -4.43 7.12
C PRO A 272 17.02 -5.72 7.86
N ALA A 273 17.75 -6.80 7.60
CA ALA A 273 17.50 -8.09 8.22
C ALA A 273 17.81 -8.06 9.74
N ALA A 274 16.86 -8.53 10.56
CA ALA A 274 16.97 -8.59 12.01
C ALA A 274 18.21 -9.38 12.45
N GLU A 275 18.42 -10.53 11.84
CA GLU A 275 19.52 -11.44 12.10
C GLU A 275 20.88 -10.76 11.84
N SER A 276 20.96 -9.99 10.74
CA SER A 276 22.17 -9.24 10.39
C SER A 276 22.44 -8.10 11.36
N VAL A 277 21.40 -7.37 11.79
CA VAL A 277 21.54 -6.28 12.77
C VAL A 277 21.95 -6.81 14.14
N VAL A 278 21.34 -7.92 14.60
CA VAL A 278 21.73 -8.56 15.87
C VAL A 278 23.18 -9.01 15.83
N ALA A 279 23.58 -9.76 14.79
CA ALA A 279 24.95 -10.23 14.64
C ALA A 279 25.98 -9.09 14.54
N ALA A 280 25.63 -7.99 13.85
CA ALA A 280 26.53 -6.84 13.70
C ALA A 280 26.79 -6.09 15.01
N LEU A 281 25.84 -6.11 15.96
CA LEU A 281 25.95 -5.39 17.23
C LEU A 281 26.38 -6.28 18.41
N GLU A 282 26.40 -7.60 18.22
CA GLU A 282 26.70 -8.59 19.26
C GLU A 282 28.09 -8.37 19.89
N GLY A 283 28.15 -8.43 21.22
CA GLY A 283 29.39 -8.25 22.00
C GLY A 283 29.92 -6.80 22.04
N GLY A 284 29.32 -5.89 21.28
CA GLY A 284 29.71 -4.48 21.18
C GLY A 284 29.10 -3.56 22.26
N GLU A 285 29.26 -2.25 22.09
CA GLU A 285 28.64 -1.23 22.95
C GLU A 285 27.12 -1.17 22.77
N TYR A 286 26.65 -1.45 21.56
CA TYR A 286 25.26 -1.31 21.12
C TYR A 286 24.52 -2.65 21.07
N ASP A 287 25.05 -3.68 21.70
CA ASP A 287 24.47 -5.03 21.73
C ASP A 287 22.97 -4.99 22.08
N THR A 288 22.19 -5.67 21.26
CA THR A 288 20.72 -5.76 21.39
C THR A 288 20.30 -6.69 22.53
N GLY A 289 21.18 -7.62 22.92
CA GLY A 289 20.90 -8.68 23.89
C GLY A 289 19.86 -9.71 23.41
N LEU A 290 19.51 -9.71 22.12
CA LEU A 290 18.64 -10.70 21.51
C LEU A 290 19.42 -11.98 21.19
N ASP A 291 18.74 -13.11 21.33
CA ASP A 291 19.31 -14.43 21.06
C ASP A 291 19.12 -14.79 19.59
N LEU A 292 20.20 -14.72 18.83
CA LEU A 292 20.20 -14.97 17.39
C LEU A 292 19.76 -16.40 17.05
N ASP A 293 20.04 -17.38 17.91
CA ASP A 293 19.67 -18.78 17.67
C ASP A 293 18.15 -18.99 17.65
N LYS A 294 17.39 -18.14 18.35
CA LYS A 294 15.91 -18.18 18.33
C LYS A 294 15.32 -17.70 17.00
N MET A 295 16.11 -17.05 16.16
CA MET A 295 15.63 -16.49 14.89
C MET A 295 15.68 -17.50 13.75
N TRP A 296 16.50 -18.56 13.83
CA TRP A 296 16.72 -19.46 12.70
C TRP A 296 15.50 -20.31 12.31
N ASP A 297 14.77 -20.84 13.29
CA ASP A 297 13.52 -21.57 13.01
C ASP A 297 12.46 -20.65 12.38
N VAL A 298 12.37 -19.41 12.87
CA VAL A 298 11.46 -18.38 12.32
C VAL A 298 11.88 -18.01 10.90
N GLN A 299 13.18 -17.84 10.66
CA GLN A 299 13.73 -17.55 9.33
C GLN A 299 13.32 -18.63 8.32
N GLN A 300 13.41 -19.91 8.69
CA GLN A 300 12.99 -21.01 7.83
C GLN A 300 11.48 -21.00 7.54
N ASP A 301 10.66 -20.73 8.55
CA ASP A 301 9.20 -20.61 8.35
C ASP A 301 8.84 -19.44 7.42
N VAL A 302 9.53 -18.31 7.56
CA VAL A 302 9.31 -17.11 6.72
C VAL A 302 9.84 -17.32 5.30
N GLU A 303 10.91 -18.09 5.12
CA GLU A 303 11.42 -18.49 3.79
C GLU A 303 10.39 -19.37 3.07
N GLU A 304 9.85 -20.37 3.76
CA GLU A 304 8.79 -21.22 3.21
C GLU A 304 7.52 -20.41 2.92
N LEU A 305 7.18 -19.45 3.79
CA LEU A 305 6.08 -18.52 3.55
C LEU A 305 6.30 -17.69 2.28
N LYS A 306 7.48 -17.08 2.11
CA LYS A 306 7.85 -16.33 0.88
C LYS A 306 7.75 -17.22 -0.35
N ARG A 307 8.24 -18.46 -0.29
CA ARG A 307 8.20 -19.42 -1.40
C ARG A 307 6.78 -19.76 -1.83
N ARG A 308 5.85 -19.87 -0.89
CA ARG A 308 4.43 -20.15 -1.17
C ARG A 308 3.67 -18.97 -1.77
N HIS A 309 4.20 -17.75 -1.63
CA HIS A 309 3.63 -16.49 -2.13
C HIS A 309 4.54 -15.81 -3.17
N ILE A 310 5.40 -16.58 -3.84
CA ILE A 310 6.41 -16.06 -4.77
C ILE A 310 5.78 -15.34 -5.97
N GLU A 311 4.55 -15.68 -6.34
CA GLU A 311 3.76 -15.04 -7.38
C GLU A 311 3.38 -13.60 -7.04
N HIS A 312 3.36 -13.25 -5.76
CA HIS A 312 3.09 -11.89 -5.28
C HIS A 312 4.36 -11.07 -5.08
N LEU A 313 5.54 -11.70 -5.14
CA LEU A 313 6.81 -11.04 -4.96
C LEU A 313 7.09 -10.08 -6.13
N SER A 314 7.24 -8.78 -5.84
CA SER A 314 7.71 -7.83 -6.85
C SER A 314 9.22 -8.00 -7.08
N PRO A 315 9.68 -8.38 -8.30
CA PRO A 315 11.11 -8.55 -8.57
C PRO A 315 11.89 -7.23 -8.47
N VAL A 316 11.20 -6.09 -8.62
CA VAL A 316 11.80 -4.77 -8.46
C VAL A 316 11.91 -4.40 -6.99
N ALA A 317 10.91 -4.75 -6.17
CA ALA A 317 10.94 -4.52 -4.74
C ALA A 317 11.94 -5.45 -4.03
N ASP A 318 12.18 -6.67 -4.51
CA ASP A 318 13.08 -7.64 -3.86
C ASP A 318 14.58 -7.32 -4.07
N ARG A 319 14.92 -6.35 -4.93
CA ARG A 319 16.31 -5.98 -5.22
C ARG A 319 16.68 -4.60 -4.68
N VAL A 320 17.97 -4.40 -4.47
CA VAL A 320 18.56 -3.07 -4.26
C VAL A 320 18.65 -2.35 -5.59
N ASP A 321 18.14 -1.12 -5.65
CA ASP A 321 18.23 -0.21 -6.79
C ASP A 321 18.87 1.13 -6.39
N ALA A 322 20.18 1.24 -6.65
CA ALA A 322 20.93 2.46 -6.38
C ALA A 322 20.53 3.64 -7.29
N SER A 323 19.76 3.42 -8.37
CA SER A 323 19.30 4.51 -9.25
C SER A 323 18.37 5.50 -8.52
N ILE A 324 17.72 5.04 -7.44
CA ILE A 324 16.96 5.87 -6.49
C ILE A 324 17.79 7.05 -5.96
N LEU A 325 19.11 6.87 -5.80
CA LEU A 325 20.01 7.94 -5.31
C LEU A 325 20.24 9.02 -6.37
N ARG A 326 20.26 8.64 -7.65
CA ARG A 326 20.43 9.57 -8.77
C ARG A 326 19.23 10.51 -8.87
N TYR A 327 18.03 9.96 -8.77
CA TYR A 327 16.79 10.72 -8.97
C TYR A 327 16.20 11.27 -7.67
N ARG A 328 16.67 10.77 -6.51
CA ARG A 328 16.14 11.07 -5.17
C ARG A 328 14.63 10.81 -5.07
N MET A 329 14.16 9.75 -5.73
CA MET A 329 12.77 9.35 -5.82
C MET A 329 12.60 7.89 -5.42
N PRO A 330 11.52 7.52 -4.70
CA PRO A 330 11.26 6.13 -4.34
C PRO A 330 11.09 5.24 -5.59
N GLY A 331 11.53 3.98 -5.51
CA GLY A 331 11.44 3.01 -6.63
C GLY A 331 10.03 2.86 -7.21
N PHE A 332 9.01 2.75 -6.34
CA PHE A 332 7.61 2.68 -6.78
C PHE A 332 7.12 3.89 -7.57
N MET A 333 7.68 5.08 -7.32
CA MET A 333 7.37 6.27 -8.10
C MET A 333 7.99 6.18 -9.51
N LEU A 334 9.19 5.61 -9.63
CA LEU A 334 9.83 5.36 -10.92
C LEU A 334 9.07 4.31 -11.73
N GLU A 335 8.59 3.25 -11.09
CA GLU A 335 7.74 2.23 -11.73
C GLU A 335 6.44 2.82 -12.28
N ASP A 336 5.77 3.68 -11.52
CA ASP A 336 4.55 4.36 -11.95
C ASP A 336 4.81 5.26 -13.16
N ILE A 337 5.91 6.04 -13.14
CA ILE A 337 6.34 6.86 -14.29
C ILE A 337 6.63 5.98 -15.51
N HIS A 338 7.36 4.87 -15.36
CA HIS A 338 7.64 3.95 -16.47
C HIS A 338 6.36 3.34 -17.05
N HIS A 339 5.41 2.95 -16.20
CA HIS A 339 4.14 2.38 -16.66
C HIS A 339 3.36 3.40 -17.48
N GLN A 340 3.21 4.62 -16.96
CA GLN A 340 2.49 5.69 -17.65
C GLN A 340 3.16 6.08 -18.98
N LEU A 341 4.49 6.23 -19.00
CA LEU A 341 5.23 6.52 -20.24
C LEU A 341 5.14 5.37 -21.26
N GLY A 342 5.22 4.12 -20.80
CA GLY A 342 5.09 2.94 -21.65
C GLY A 342 3.70 2.83 -22.30
N ALA A 343 2.64 3.17 -21.56
CA ALA A 343 1.28 3.21 -22.08
C ALA A 343 1.09 4.24 -23.22
N HIS A 344 1.95 5.25 -23.29
CA HIS A 344 1.94 6.30 -24.32
C HIS A 344 3.06 6.15 -25.35
N ASP A 345 3.85 5.08 -25.33
CA ASP A 345 5.02 4.88 -26.20
C ASP A 345 6.02 6.08 -26.18
N ASN A 346 6.20 6.69 -24.99
CA ASN A 346 7.01 7.89 -24.76
C ASN A 346 8.21 7.62 -23.82
N MET A 347 8.72 6.39 -23.80
CA MET A 347 9.80 5.98 -22.88
C MET A 347 11.11 6.74 -23.09
N ASP A 348 11.34 7.27 -24.28
CA ASP A 348 12.46 8.15 -24.62
C ASP A 348 12.46 9.46 -23.81
N ARG A 349 11.30 9.88 -23.31
CA ARG A 349 11.12 11.12 -22.52
C ARG A 349 11.25 10.93 -21.01
N LEU A 350 11.68 9.75 -20.55
CA LEU A 350 11.84 9.44 -19.12
C LEU A 350 12.66 10.48 -18.36
N SER A 351 13.79 10.92 -18.94
CA SER A 351 14.67 11.89 -18.27
C SER A 351 13.96 13.24 -18.05
N GLU A 352 13.15 13.69 -19.03
CA GLU A 352 12.35 14.92 -18.91
C GLU A 352 11.31 14.80 -17.79
N VAL A 353 10.64 13.65 -17.67
CA VAL A 353 9.63 13.42 -16.61
C VAL A 353 10.27 13.40 -15.22
N LEU A 354 11.45 12.81 -15.06
CA LEU A 354 12.14 12.76 -13.77
C LEU A 354 12.60 14.16 -13.31
N GLU A 355 13.05 15.00 -14.24
CA GLU A 355 13.32 16.41 -13.93
C GLU A 355 12.04 17.18 -13.61
N GLU A 356 10.98 16.96 -14.39
CA GLU A 356 9.69 17.62 -14.17
C GLU A 356 9.07 17.23 -12.82
N ALA A 357 9.18 15.97 -12.40
CA ALA A 357 8.68 15.53 -11.10
C ALA A 357 9.39 16.26 -9.94
N ASN A 358 10.68 16.57 -10.07
CA ASN A 358 11.37 17.42 -9.09
C ASN A 358 10.87 18.87 -9.11
N ARG A 359 10.59 19.43 -10.29
CA ARG A 359 10.01 20.78 -10.43
C ARG A 359 8.58 20.85 -9.88
N VAL A 360 7.73 19.89 -10.20
CA VAL A 360 6.38 19.77 -9.63
C VAL A 360 6.44 19.68 -8.11
N ARG A 361 7.33 18.84 -7.56
CA ARG A 361 7.52 18.73 -6.11
C ARG A 361 7.93 20.07 -5.48
N GLN A 362 8.79 20.83 -6.13
CA GLN A 362 9.18 22.17 -5.69
C GLN A 362 7.97 23.12 -5.70
N ASP A 363 7.22 23.16 -6.79
CA ASP A 363 6.07 24.06 -6.95
C ASP A 363 4.97 23.74 -5.94
N LEU A 364 4.88 22.49 -5.47
CA LEU A 364 3.97 22.06 -4.41
C LEU A 364 4.47 22.34 -2.99
N GLY A 365 5.64 22.97 -2.81
CA GLY A 365 6.17 23.29 -1.49
C GLY A 365 6.96 22.15 -0.83
N TYR A 366 7.61 21.33 -1.66
CA TYR A 366 8.49 20.23 -1.26
C TYR A 366 7.87 19.19 -0.32
N PRO A 367 6.67 18.63 -0.57
CA PRO A 367 6.15 17.58 0.29
C PRO A 367 7.08 16.34 0.32
N PRO A 368 7.08 15.57 1.42
CA PRO A 368 7.65 14.22 1.45
C PRO A 368 7.00 13.31 0.38
N LEU A 369 7.78 12.40 -0.19
CA LEU A 369 7.33 11.48 -1.26
C LEU A 369 6.66 10.22 -0.68
N VAL A 370 5.64 10.44 0.16
CA VAL A 370 4.83 9.38 0.78
C VAL A 370 3.48 9.28 0.05
N ALA A 371 2.85 8.10 0.06
CA ALA A 371 1.51 7.94 -0.51
C ALA A 371 0.47 8.79 0.26
N PRO A 372 -0.49 9.42 -0.44
CA PRO A 372 -0.72 9.39 -1.90
C PRO A 372 0.08 10.44 -2.71
N ILE A 373 0.78 11.37 -2.05
CA ILE A 373 1.41 12.55 -2.67
C ILE A 373 2.40 12.17 -3.78
N ARG A 374 3.20 11.12 -3.58
CA ARG A 374 4.18 10.67 -4.60
C ARG A 374 3.54 10.33 -5.95
N GLN A 375 2.34 9.74 -5.95
CA GLN A 375 1.62 9.36 -7.16
C GLN A 375 1.08 10.59 -7.87
N MET A 376 0.50 11.53 -7.10
CA MET A 376 0.03 12.81 -7.63
C MET A 376 1.17 13.58 -8.34
N ILE A 377 2.37 13.61 -7.76
CA ILE A 377 3.54 14.25 -8.38
C ILE A 377 3.97 13.52 -9.65
N ALA A 378 4.02 12.18 -9.64
CA ALA A 378 4.40 11.38 -10.80
C ALA A 378 3.42 11.61 -11.97
N THR A 379 2.12 11.47 -11.73
CA THR A 379 1.09 11.69 -12.75
C THR A 379 1.13 13.13 -13.28
N GLN A 380 1.26 14.13 -12.41
CA GLN A 380 1.31 15.52 -12.88
C GLN A 380 2.58 15.78 -13.73
N ALA A 381 3.71 15.17 -13.38
CA ALA A 381 4.93 15.30 -14.18
C ALA A 381 4.79 14.66 -15.56
N VAL A 382 4.20 13.48 -15.64
CA VAL A 382 3.89 12.82 -16.91
C VAL A 382 2.96 13.70 -17.76
N ASN A 383 1.88 14.21 -17.17
CA ASN A 383 0.94 15.10 -17.87
C ASN A 383 1.62 16.37 -18.41
N ASN A 384 2.48 17.01 -17.61
CA ASN A 384 3.21 18.21 -18.02
C ASN A 384 4.14 17.93 -19.22
N VAL A 385 4.84 16.80 -19.19
CA VAL A 385 5.80 16.43 -20.25
C VAL A 385 5.08 15.98 -21.52
N ILE A 386 4.17 15.02 -21.42
CA ILE A 386 3.41 14.50 -22.58
C ILE A 386 2.56 15.61 -23.20
N GLY A 387 1.89 16.42 -22.39
CA GLY A 387 1.06 17.54 -22.85
C GLY A 387 1.85 18.71 -23.43
N GLY A 388 3.17 18.78 -23.20
CA GLY A 388 4.03 19.85 -23.73
C GLY A 388 3.88 21.22 -23.04
N GLU A 389 2.94 21.36 -22.12
CA GLU A 389 2.70 22.58 -21.35
C GLU A 389 2.47 22.25 -19.86
N ARG A 390 3.20 22.93 -18.97
CA ARG A 390 3.09 22.68 -17.52
C ARG A 390 1.71 23.09 -17.02
N TYR A 391 1.03 22.17 -16.33
CA TYR A 391 -0.27 22.39 -15.67
C TYR A 391 -1.43 22.76 -16.62
N ALA A 392 -1.30 22.51 -17.92
CA ALA A 392 -2.43 22.63 -18.86
C ALA A 392 -3.55 21.62 -18.53
N THR A 393 -3.17 20.42 -18.08
CA THR A 393 -4.07 19.42 -17.50
C THR A 393 -3.66 19.17 -16.07
N VAL A 394 -4.60 19.35 -15.14
CA VAL A 394 -4.40 19.12 -13.71
C VAL A 394 -5.42 18.12 -13.19
N THR A 395 -5.00 17.26 -12.27
CA THR A 395 -5.90 16.29 -11.64
C THR A 395 -6.69 16.93 -10.50
N GLN A 396 -7.79 16.31 -10.11
CA GLN A 396 -8.57 16.77 -8.96
C GLN A 396 -7.75 16.68 -7.66
N GLU A 397 -6.89 15.67 -7.52
CA GLU A 397 -6.01 15.52 -6.36
C GLU A 397 -5.04 16.68 -6.22
N LEU A 398 -4.46 17.15 -7.35
CA LEU A 398 -3.60 18.34 -7.34
C LEU A 398 -4.39 19.59 -6.94
N LYS A 399 -5.63 19.73 -7.45
CA LYS A 399 -6.52 20.84 -7.06
C LYS A 399 -6.80 20.80 -5.55
N ASP A 400 -7.20 19.65 -5.04
CA ASP A 400 -7.51 19.44 -3.61
C ASP A 400 -6.28 19.70 -2.72
N TYR A 401 -5.09 19.31 -3.18
CA TYR A 401 -3.83 19.62 -2.51
C TYR A 401 -3.59 21.13 -2.42
N LEU A 402 -3.71 21.84 -3.54
CA LEU A 402 -3.51 23.30 -3.58
C LEU A 402 -4.59 24.04 -2.80
N GLN A 403 -5.80 23.49 -2.72
CA GLN A 403 -6.90 23.99 -1.89
C GLN A 403 -6.65 23.78 -0.40
N GLY A 404 -5.63 23.00 -0.02
CA GLY A 404 -5.23 22.73 1.36
C GLY A 404 -5.94 21.55 2.00
N LEU A 405 -6.70 20.74 1.24
CA LEU A 405 -7.51 19.63 1.77
C LEU A 405 -6.67 18.43 2.27
N TYR A 406 -5.38 18.40 1.90
CA TYR A 406 -4.42 17.41 2.39
C TYR A 406 -3.73 17.85 3.69
N GLY A 407 -3.71 19.15 4.00
CA GLY A 407 -2.92 19.74 5.08
C GLY A 407 -1.92 20.78 4.56
N ARG A 408 -1.05 21.25 5.45
CA ARG A 408 -0.02 22.25 5.13
C ARG A 408 1.28 21.58 4.67
N PRO A 409 1.80 21.93 3.48
CA PRO A 409 3.13 21.51 3.07
C PRO A 409 4.25 22.13 3.93
N PRO A 410 5.48 21.58 3.88
CA PRO A 410 6.64 22.12 4.60
C PRO A 410 6.90 23.61 4.34
N VAL A 411 6.72 24.06 3.09
CA VAL A 411 6.68 25.47 2.72
C VAL A 411 5.47 25.74 1.83
N PRO A 412 4.95 26.98 1.75
CA PRO A 412 3.83 27.29 0.87
C PRO A 412 4.12 26.86 -0.58
N ALA A 413 3.11 26.26 -1.23
CA ALA A 413 3.15 26.00 -2.66
C ALA A 413 3.18 27.32 -3.45
N ASP A 414 3.68 27.25 -4.69
CA ASP A 414 3.89 28.39 -5.56
C ASP A 414 2.59 29.19 -5.78
N HIS A 415 2.71 30.51 -5.69
CA HIS A 415 1.56 31.41 -5.75
C HIS A 415 0.94 31.46 -7.16
N GLU A 416 1.75 31.44 -8.20
CA GLU A 416 1.26 31.50 -9.58
C GLU A 416 0.61 30.17 -9.98
N LEU A 417 1.18 29.03 -9.57
CA LEU A 417 0.54 27.72 -9.71
C LEU A 417 -0.81 27.68 -9.01
N ARG A 418 -0.90 28.14 -7.76
CA ARG A 418 -2.16 28.19 -7.01
C ARG A 418 -3.20 29.01 -7.76
N ARG A 419 -2.83 30.21 -8.22
CA ARG A 419 -3.72 31.08 -8.99
C ARG A 419 -4.15 30.44 -10.32
N LEU A 420 -3.25 29.76 -11.01
CA LEU A 420 -3.54 29.05 -12.27
C LEU A 420 -4.60 27.96 -12.06
N VAL A 421 -4.45 27.15 -11.02
CA VAL A 421 -5.29 25.97 -10.78
C VAL A 421 -6.61 26.31 -10.05
N LEU A 422 -6.57 27.21 -9.08
CA LEU A 422 -7.73 27.57 -8.24
C LEU A 422 -8.48 28.80 -8.75
N GLY A 423 -7.88 29.60 -9.63
CA GLY A 423 -8.47 30.83 -10.13
C GLY A 423 -8.67 31.87 -9.03
N ARG A 424 -9.92 32.02 -8.57
CA ARG A 424 -10.32 32.94 -7.47
C ARG A 424 -10.65 32.22 -6.17
N GLU A 425 -10.58 30.89 -6.14
CA GLU A 425 -10.82 30.11 -4.93
C GLU A 425 -9.63 30.27 -3.98
N GLU A 426 -9.90 30.66 -2.73
CA GLU A 426 -8.88 30.79 -1.69
C GLU A 426 -8.66 29.44 -0.99
N PRO A 427 -7.41 28.99 -0.80
CA PRO A 427 -7.11 27.78 -0.04
C PRO A 427 -7.60 27.86 1.40
N ILE A 428 -7.96 26.71 1.97
CA ILE A 428 -8.31 26.64 3.39
C ILE A 428 -7.08 26.89 4.26
N THR A 429 -7.26 27.55 5.39
CA THR A 429 -6.19 27.82 6.36
C THR A 429 -6.30 26.98 7.64
N ILE A 430 -7.46 26.38 7.88
CA ILE A 430 -7.76 25.53 9.04
C ILE A 430 -7.24 24.09 8.83
N ARG A 431 -7.49 23.17 9.78
CA ARG A 431 -7.20 21.75 9.56
C ARG A 431 -8.31 21.17 8.67
N PRO A 432 -8.01 20.36 7.64
CA PRO A 432 -9.03 19.88 6.71
C PRO A 432 -10.17 19.10 7.38
N ALA A 433 -9.87 18.34 8.43
CA ALA A 433 -10.89 17.59 9.18
C ALA A 433 -11.86 18.47 9.96
N ASP A 434 -11.54 19.74 10.22
CA ASP A 434 -12.47 20.66 10.89
C ASP A 434 -13.64 21.06 9.98
N LEU A 435 -13.57 20.74 8.68
CA LEU A 435 -14.68 20.89 7.72
C LEU A 435 -15.62 19.68 7.71
N LEU A 436 -15.27 18.60 8.40
CA LEU A 436 -16.04 17.35 8.38
C LEU A 436 -17.00 17.31 9.57
N GLU A 437 -18.28 17.10 9.27
CA GLU A 437 -19.29 16.78 10.27
C GLU A 437 -19.01 15.40 10.91
N PRO A 438 -19.41 15.17 12.18
CA PRO A 438 -19.30 13.87 12.84
C PRO A 438 -19.90 12.72 12.01
N GLN A 439 -19.17 11.61 11.89
CA GLN A 439 -19.48 10.56 10.91
C GLN A 439 -20.03 9.27 11.54
N VAL A 440 -19.75 9.01 12.83
CA VAL A 440 -19.97 7.69 13.45
C VAL A 440 -21.45 7.34 13.54
N GLU A 441 -22.30 8.26 14.01
CA GLU A 441 -23.73 7.97 14.20
C GLU A 441 -24.44 7.77 12.84
N GLY A 442 -24.09 8.59 11.84
CA GLY A 442 -24.58 8.41 10.47
C GLY A 442 -24.21 7.05 9.89
N ALA A 443 -22.96 6.61 10.09
CA ALA A 443 -22.51 5.28 9.67
C ALA A 443 -23.25 4.15 10.40
N ARG A 444 -23.48 4.26 11.72
CA ARG A 444 -24.29 3.27 12.47
C ARG A 444 -25.70 3.11 11.88
N GLN A 445 -26.33 4.21 11.51
CA GLN A 445 -27.66 4.18 10.89
C GLN A 445 -27.62 3.56 9.48
N GLN A 446 -26.59 3.85 8.69
CA GLN A 446 -26.41 3.26 7.36
C GLN A 446 -26.20 1.74 7.45
N VAL A 447 -25.35 1.26 8.36
CA VAL A 447 -25.13 -0.18 8.57
C VAL A 447 -26.42 -0.88 8.99
N LYS A 448 -27.21 -0.30 9.91
CA LYS A 448 -28.54 -0.83 10.27
C LYS A 448 -29.49 -0.90 9.07
N LYS A 449 -29.52 0.14 8.22
CA LYS A 449 -30.37 0.18 7.01
C LYS A 449 -29.98 -0.89 5.99
N LEU A 450 -28.70 -1.27 5.94
CA LEU A 450 -28.22 -2.38 5.12
C LEU A 450 -28.56 -3.76 5.72
N GLY A 451 -29.17 -3.83 6.90
CA GLY A 451 -29.60 -5.07 7.55
C GLY A 451 -28.51 -5.76 8.38
N PHE A 452 -27.42 -5.07 8.69
CA PHE A 452 -26.30 -5.61 9.47
C PHE A 452 -26.25 -5.04 10.89
N ASP A 453 -25.59 -5.77 11.81
CA ASP A 453 -25.32 -5.28 13.17
C ASP A 453 -24.33 -4.12 13.13
N PRO A 454 -24.66 -2.94 13.69
CA PRO A 454 -23.80 -1.75 13.68
C PRO A 454 -22.75 -1.80 14.80
N SER A 455 -22.04 -2.91 14.91
CA SER A 455 -20.87 -3.06 15.78
C SER A 455 -19.76 -2.08 15.37
N ASP A 456 -18.80 -1.84 16.26
CA ASP A 456 -17.68 -0.95 15.93
C ASP A 456 -16.87 -1.50 14.73
N ASP A 457 -16.71 -2.82 14.63
CA ASP A 457 -16.06 -3.49 13.51
C ASP A 457 -16.73 -3.09 12.17
N THR A 458 -18.04 -3.34 12.05
CA THR A 458 -18.79 -3.11 10.80
C THR A 458 -18.91 -1.63 10.47
N VAL A 459 -19.06 -0.77 11.48
CA VAL A 459 -19.13 0.69 11.32
C VAL A 459 -17.80 1.26 10.82
N LEU A 460 -16.68 0.81 11.39
CA LEU A 460 -15.36 1.26 10.95
C LEU A 460 -15.04 0.78 9.54
N ILE A 461 -15.34 -0.48 9.20
CA ILE A 461 -15.18 -0.97 7.82
C ILE A 461 -16.05 -0.16 6.85
N HIS A 462 -17.32 0.10 7.20
CA HIS A 462 -18.23 0.91 6.37
C HIS A 462 -17.75 2.34 6.17
N LEU A 463 -17.25 2.99 7.22
CA LEU A 463 -16.71 4.36 7.12
C LEU A 463 -15.51 4.43 6.18
N MET A 464 -14.60 3.47 6.32
CA MET A 464 -13.29 3.53 5.68
C MET A 464 -13.29 2.94 4.27
N PHE A 465 -14.02 1.85 4.07
CA PHE A 465 -14.08 1.08 2.82
C PHE A 465 -15.54 0.72 2.49
N PRO A 466 -16.41 1.71 2.21
CA PRO A 466 -17.85 1.47 1.99
C PRO A 466 -18.13 0.50 0.85
N HIS A 467 -17.25 0.43 -0.15
CA HIS A 467 -17.37 -0.49 -1.28
C HIS A 467 -17.00 -1.94 -0.92
N LEU A 468 -16.18 -2.16 0.11
CA LEU A 468 -15.80 -3.50 0.60
C LEU A 468 -16.71 -3.97 1.75
N ALA A 469 -17.37 -3.03 2.45
CA ALA A 469 -18.16 -3.32 3.62
C ALA A 469 -19.27 -4.37 3.41
N PRO A 470 -20.05 -4.37 2.30
CA PRO A 470 -21.04 -5.42 2.08
C PRO A 470 -20.45 -6.83 1.91
N ALA A 471 -19.25 -6.94 1.30
CA ALA A 471 -18.56 -8.23 1.19
C ALA A 471 -18.06 -8.69 2.55
N TYR A 472 -17.41 -7.79 3.31
CA TYR A 472 -16.96 -8.05 4.68
C TYR A 472 -18.12 -8.53 5.59
N MET A 473 -19.23 -7.82 5.61
CA MET A 473 -20.37 -8.11 6.50
C MET A 473 -21.10 -9.40 6.14
N ARG A 474 -21.07 -9.83 4.87
CA ARG A 474 -21.61 -11.14 4.44
C ARG A 474 -20.72 -12.30 4.87
N GLY A 475 -19.47 -12.04 5.23
CA GLY A 475 -18.48 -13.05 5.54
C GLY A 475 -18.02 -13.84 4.31
N PRO A 476 -17.15 -14.85 4.51
CA PRO A 476 -16.68 -15.70 3.43
C PRO A 476 -17.87 -16.42 2.78
N GLN A 477 -18.07 -16.20 1.48
CA GLN A 477 -18.96 -17.03 0.67
C GLN A 477 -18.25 -18.37 0.41
N PRO A 478 -18.96 -19.51 0.38
CA PRO A 478 -18.36 -20.75 -0.07
C PRO A 478 -17.79 -20.52 -1.47
N GLU A 479 -16.51 -20.84 -1.65
CA GLU A 479 -15.87 -20.78 -2.97
C GLU A 479 -16.78 -21.52 -3.96
N GLN A 480 -17.28 -20.81 -4.97
CA GLN A 480 -17.61 -21.49 -6.21
C GLN A 480 -16.28 -22.10 -6.64
N LYS A 481 -16.21 -23.43 -6.60
CA LYS A 481 -15.13 -24.16 -7.27
C LYS A 481 -15.26 -23.86 -8.75
N ASP A 482 -14.70 -22.74 -9.18
CA ASP A 482 -14.28 -22.57 -10.55
C ASP A 482 -13.38 -23.77 -10.83
N GLY A 483 -13.84 -24.61 -11.78
CA GLY A 483 -13.28 -25.92 -12.03
C GLY A 483 -11.75 -25.89 -12.01
N GLU A 484 -11.16 -26.87 -11.33
CA GLU A 484 -9.72 -27.08 -11.22
C GLU A 484 -8.99 -26.60 -12.48
N LYS A 485 -8.30 -25.45 -12.38
CA LYS A 485 -7.18 -25.21 -13.30
C LYS A 485 -6.28 -26.42 -13.16
N PRO A 486 -5.97 -27.16 -14.24
CA PRO A 486 -5.05 -28.27 -14.14
C PRO A 486 -3.75 -27.73 -13.56
N ALA A 487 -3.38 -28.22 -12.38
CA ALA A 487 -2.07 -27.97 -11.82
C ALA A 487 -1.05 -28.35 -12.91
N ALA A 488 -0.23 -27.39 -13.33
CA ALA A 488 0.92 -27.67 -14.14
C ALA A 488 1.72 -28.74 -13.39
N ALA A 489 1.75 -29.95 -13.94
CA ALA A 489 2.41 -31.08 -13.32
C ALA A 489 3.90 -30.73 -13.15
N ALA A 490 4.29 -30.41 -11.93
CA ALA A 490 5.68 -30.39 -11.53
C ALA A 490 6.25 -31.79 -11.79
N SER A 491 7.18 -31.86 -12.73
CA SER A 491 7.97 -33.06 -13.00
C SER A 491 8.73 -33.44 -11.74
N LYS A 492 8.36 -34.58 -11.14
CA LYS A 492 9.13 -35.19 -10.05
C LYS A 492 10.51 -35.61 -10.56
N PRO A 493 11.60 -35.38 -9.81
CA PRO A 493 12.87 -36.05 -10.08
C PRO A 493 12.74 -37.52 -9.72
N ALA A 494 12.96 -38.42 -10.68
CA ALA A 494 12.97 -39.86 -10.43
C ALA A 494 14.33 -40.28 -9.87
N GLU A 495 14.31 -40.98 -8.73
CA GLU A 495 15.46 -41.69 -8.15
C GLU A 495 15.96 -42.81 -9.09
N ALA A 496 17.28 -42.98 -9.11
CA ALA A 496 17.98 -43.91 -9.97
C ALA A 496 17.87 -45.37 -9.51
N SER A 497 17.81 -46.29 -10.48
CA SER A 497 18.11 -47.72 -10.30
C SER A 497 18.80 -48.27 -11.57
N PRO A 498 19.65 -49.32 -11.45
CA PRO A 498 20.82 -49.58 -12.31
C PRO A 498 20.49 -50.29 -13.66
N PRO A 499 21.46 -50.36 -14.61
CA PRO A 499 21.16 -50.52 -16.03
C PRO A 499 21.05 -51.99 -16.46
N THR A 500 20.11 -52.27 -17.35
CA THR A 500 20.07 -53.48 -18.17
C THR A 500 19.99 -53.12 -19.65
N ALA A 501 20.71 -53.90 -20.47
CA ALA A 501 21.11 -53.63 -21.85
C ALA A 501 19.95 -53.54 -22.88
N PRO A 502 20.17 -52.89 -24.05
CA PRO A 502 19.10 -52.52 -24.98
C PRO A 502 18.87 -53.55 -26.11
N PRO A 503 17.63 -53.67 -26.61
CA PRO A 503 17.35 -54.07 -27.98
C PRO A 503 16.64 -52.95 -28.79
N PRO A 504 16.58 -53.07 -30.13
CA PRO A 504 16.87 -51.97 -31.06
C PRO A 504 15.65 -51.13 -31.49
N ALA A 505 15.97 -49.97 -32.07
CA ALA A 505 15.04 -48.98 -32.59
C ALA A 505 14.20 -49.48 -33.79
N PRO A 506 12.92 -49.09 -33.86
CA PRO A 506 12.22 -48.86 -35.11
C PRO A 506 12.17 -47.37 -35.47
N GLU A 507 12.13 -47.14 -36.78
CA GLU A 507 12.23 -45.88 -37.53
C GLU A 507 11.13 -44.83 -37.24
N PRO A 508 11.37 -43.54 -37.54
CA PRO A 508 10.45 -42.45 -37.20
C PRO A 508 9.26 -42.37 -38.17
N VAL A 509 8.05 -42.28 -37.61
CA VAL A 509 6.84 -41.81 -38.30
C VAL A 509 6.56 -40.34 -37.90
N PRO A 510 6.23 -39.45 -38.84
CA PRO A 510 6.04 -38.03 -38.56
C PRO A 510 4.65 -37.79 -37.95
N VAL A 511 4.58 -37.02 -36.86
CA VAL A 511 3.31 -36.56 -36.29
C VAL A 511 3.12 -35.09 -36.64
N ALA A 512 2.06 -34.82 -37.42
CA ALA A 512 1.60 -33.50 -37.78
C ALA A 512 1.05 -32.74 -36.56
N ALA A 513 1.33 -31.44 -36.50
CA ALA A 513 0.74 -30.53 -35.53
C ALA A 513 -0.74 -30.29 -35.87
N GLY A 514 -1.65 -30.77 -35.02
CA GLY A 514 -3.07 -30.44 -35.06
C GLY A 514 -3.40 -29.45 -33.95
N THR A 515 -3.88 -28.26 -34.32
CA THR A 515 -4.52 -27.28 -33.44
C THR A 515 -5.80 -27.88 -32.85
N GLN A 516 -5.83 -28.15 -31.55
CA GLN A 516 -7.06 -28.52 -30.86
C GLN A 516 -7.91 -27.27 -30.61
N SER A 517 -9.16 -27.30 -31.07
CA SER A 517 -10.21 -26.38 -30.65
C SER A 517 -11.30 -27.17 -29.92
N ALA A 518 -11.71 -26.70 -28.74
CA ALA A 518 -12.81 -27.29 -27.97
C ALA A 518 -14.02 -26.34 -27.96
N GLU A 519 -15.23 -26.89 -28.05
CA GLU A 519 -16.49 -26.16 -27.92
C GLU A 519 -17.13 -26.43 -26.55
N PHE A 520 -17.62 -25.38 -25.92
CA PHE A 520 -18.32 -25.42 -24.63
C PHE A 520 -19.68 -24.75 -24.75
N ASP A 521 -20.67 -25.31 -24.09
CA ASP A 521 -21.98 -24.69 -23.91
C ASP A 521 -21.94 -23.95 -22.56
N VAL A 522 -22.00 -22.62 -22.58
CA VAL A 522 -21.92 -21.73 -21.42
C VAL A 522 -23.28 -21.08 -21.22
N GLU A 523 -23.93 -21.37 -20.09
CA GLU A 523 -25.21 -20.75 -19.73
C GLU A 523 -24.97 -19.43 -18.99
N VAL A 524 -25.52 -18.34 -19.50
CA VAL A 524 -25.51 -17.02 -18.87
C VAL A 524 -26.95 -16.52 -18.79
N GLU A 525 -27.42 -16.27 -17.56
CA GLU A 525 -28.78 -15.78 -17.28
C GLU A 525 -29.93 -16.62 -17.90
N GLY A 526 -29.73 -17.93 -18.01
CA GLY A 526 -30.74 -18.88 -18.50
C GLY A 526 -30.73 -19.11 -20.02
N GLU A 527 -29.80 -18.49 -20.75
CA GLU A 527 -29.55 -18.78 -22.17
C GLU A 527 -28.18 -19.44 -22.36
N ILE A 528 -28.13 -20.50 -23.17
CA ILE A 528 -26.93 -21.31 -23.41
C ILE A 528 -26.22 -20.83 -24.69
N PHE A 529 -24.97 -20.41 -24.54
CA PHE A 529 -24.09 -19.96 -25.62
C PHE A 529 -23.02 -20.99 -25.94
N LYS A 530 -22.85 -21.36 -27.21
CA LYS A 530 -21.78 -22.27 -27.65
C LYS A 530 -20.50 -21.48 -27.97
N VAL A 531 -19.44 -21.69 -27.21
CA VAL A 531 -18.15 -20.99 -27.33
C VAL A 531 -17.07 -21.97 -27.78
N ARG A 532 -16.42 -21.69 -28.91
CA ARG A 532 -15.27 -22.46 -29.43
C ARG A 532 -13.97 -21.76 -29.07
N VAL A 533 -13.04 -22.47 -28.41
CA VAL A 533 -11.71 -21.96 -28.05
C VAL A 533 -10.63 -22.78 -28.75
N SER A 534 -9.73 -22.13 -29.49
CA SER A 534 -8.57 -22.74 -30.17
C SER A 534 -7.25 -22.27 -29.54
N GLY A 535 -6.34 -23.21 -29.27
CA GLY A 535 -5.09 -22.94 -28.56
C GLY A 535 -3.95 -22.29 -29.36
N ALA A 536 -3.26 -21.36 -28.69
CA ALA A 536 -1.91 -20.82 -28.89
C ALA A 536 -1.60 -19.81 -30.02
N GLY A 537 -1.33 -18.56 -29.59
CA GLY A 537 -0.08 -17.84 -29.94
C GLY A 537 -0.07 -16.89 -31.16
N LEU A 538 0.45 -15.69 -30.89
CA LEU A 538 1.08 -14.70 -31.79
C LEU A 538 0.24 -13.70 -32.60
N SER A 539 0.71 -12.45 -32.47
CA SER A 539 0.86 -11.38 -33.48
C SER A 539 -0.01 -11.41 -34.72
N VAL A 540 -0.66 -10.29 -35.03
CA VAL A 540 -1.25 -10.05 -36.34
C VAL A 540 -0.35 -9.10 -37.13
N ALA A 541 0.38 -9.65 -38.11
CA ALA A 541 0.85 -8.90 -39.26
C ALA A 541 -0.10 -9.18 -40.43
N ALA A 542 -0.55 -8.13 -41.12
CA ALA A 542 -1.46 -8.24 -42.25
C ALA A 542 -0.71 -8.47 -43.56
N ALA A 543 -1.20 -9.40 -44.39
CA ALA A 543 -0.95 -9.42 -45.83
C ALA A 543 -2.14 -10.07 -46.58
N PRO A 544 -2.36 -9.73 -47.87
CA PRO A 544 -3.67 -9.78 -48.52
C PRO A 544 -3.88 -10.99 -49.44
N GLY A 545 -5.14 -11.38 -49.65
CA GLY A 545 -5.58 -12.08 -50.86
C GLY A 545 -6.45 -13.31 -50.63
N GLY A 546 -7.72 -13.21 -51.01
CA GLY A 546 -8.61 -14.37 -51.20
C GLY A 546 -10.09 -13.99 -51.23
N ALA A 547 -10.69 -13.92 -52.42
CA ALA A 547 -12.12 -13.77 -52.67
C ALA A 547 -12.64 -15.01 -53.43
N PRO A 548 -13.96 -15.21 -53.62
CA PRO A 548 -15.10 -14.94 -52.74
C PRO A 548 -16.05 -16.17 -52.63
N SER A 549 -16.92 -16.21 -51.61
CA SER A 549 -18.21 -16.91 -51.76
C SER A 549 -19.26 -16.36 -50.78
N GLY A 550 -20.43 -16.04 -51.34
CA GLY A 550 -21.73 -16.09 -50.65
C GLY A 550 -22.11 -14.90 -49.78
N ALA A 551 -22.85 -13.97 -50.37
CA ALA A 551 -23.38 -12.76 -49.74
C ALA A 551 -24.36 -13.03 -48.58
N ASN A 552 -24.07 -12.43 -47.43
CA ASN A 552 -25.09 -11.74 -46.65
C ASN A 552 -24.50 -10.36 -46.33
N SER A 553 -25.10 -9.31 -46.88
CA SER A 553 -24.58 -7.94 -46.81
C SER A 553 -24.58 -7.43 -45.37
N ALA A 554 -23.41 -7.44 -44.72
CA ALA A 554 -23.16 -6.63 -43.55
C ALA A 554 -23.26 -5.13 -43.94
N PRO A 555 -23.79 -4.25 -43.07
CA PRO A 555 -23.81 -2.82 -43.34
C PRO A 555 -22.38 -2.31 -43.57
N ALA A 556 -22.21 -1.39 -44.52
CA ALA A 556 -20.91 -0.74 -44.73
C ALA A 556 -20.41 -0.10 -43.42
N PRO A 557 -19.11 -0.15 -43.13
CA PRO A 557 -18.56 0.46 -41.93
C PRO A 557 -18.91 1.96 -41.87
N PRO A 558 -19.21 2.49 -40.67
CA PRO A 558 -19.67 3.87 -40.52
C PRO A 558 -18.62 4.86 -41.03
N LYS A 559 -19.04 5.82 -41.84
CA LYS A 559 -18.17 6.87 -42.38
C LYS A 559 -17.86 7.88 -41.28
N ILE A 560 -16.57 8.07 -40.99
CA ILE A 560 -16.09 9.10 -40.06
C ILE A 560 -16.11 10.44 -40.79
N GLY A 561 -16.83 11.42 -40.23
CA GLY A 561 -16.94 12.78 -40.76
C GLY A 561 -17.18 13.81 -39.66
N GLU A 562 -17.34 15.07 -40.07
CA GLU A 562 -17.65 16.19 -39.17
C GLU A 562 -18.95 15.88 -38.38
N GLY A 563 -18.90 15.96 -37.05
CA GLY A 563 -20.01 15.58 -36.16
C GLY A 563 -20.08 14.11 -35.73
N THR A 564 -19.09 13.28 -36.07
CA THR A 564 -18.98 11.90 -35.56
C THR A 564 -18.33 11.89 -34.18
N VAL A 565 -19.00 11.27 -33.20
CA VAL A 565 -18.45 11.06 -31.84
C VAL A 565 -17.72 9.72 -31.81
N LEU A 566 -16.45 9.75 -31.43
CA LEU A 566 -15.56 8.58 -31.40
C LEU A 566 -15.29 8.12 -29.97
N ALA A 567 -15.02 6.83 -29.78
CA ALA A 567 -14.57 6.29 -28.51
C ALA A 567 -13.15 6.82 -28.18
N PRO A 568 -12.95 7.51 -27.04
CA PRO A 568 -11.64 8.06 -26.68
C PRO A 568 -10.66 6.99 -26.21
N MET A 569 -11.16 5.82 -25.80
CA MET A 569 -10.39 4.71 -25.29
C MET A 569 -11.13 3.39 -25.48
N GLN A 570 -10.44 2.27 -25.27
CA GLN A 570 -11.08 0.96 -25.23
C GLN A 570 -11.93 0.82 -23.97
N GLY A 571 -13.16 0.34 -24.10
CA GLY A 571 -14.04 0.10 -22.95
C GLY A 571 -15.37 -0.53 -23.32
N LEU A 572 -16.18 -0.81 -22.32
CA LEU A 572 -17.52 -1.37 -22.44
C LEU A 572 -18.54 -0.24 -22.48
N ILE A 573 -19.43 -0.20 -23.47
CA ILE A 573 -20.55 0.76 -23.48
C ILE A 573 -21.58 0.31 -22.44
N VAL A 574 -21.66 1.02 -21.32
CA VAL A 574 -22.59 0.73 -20.22
C VAL A 574 -23.97 1.33 -20.50
N LYS A 575 -24.03 2.47 -21.21
CA LYS A 575 -25.29 3.15 -21.48
C LYS A 575 -25.23 4.01 -22.73
N VAL A 576 -26.32 4.05 -23.50
CA VAL A 576 -26.50 5.00 -24.64
C VAL A 576 -27.80 5.79 -24.43
N PRO A 577 -27.74 6.98 -23.81
CA PRO A 577 -28.93 7.73 -23.41
C PRO A 577 -29.67 8.43 -24.56
N VAL A 578 -29.16 8.37 -25.80
CA VAL A 578 -29.70 9.06 -26.98
C VAL A 578 -30.10 8.07 -28.08
N LYS A 579 -31.08 8.47 -28.90
CA LYS A 579 -31.58 7.68 -30.04
C LYS A 579 -31.49 8.50 -31.34
N PRO A 580 -31.42 7.83 -32.51
CA PRO A 580 -31.52 8.54 -33.80
C PRO A 580 -32.79 9.40 -33.85
N GLY A 581 -32.61 10.69 -34.10
CA GLY A 581 -33.67 11.69 -34.11
C GLY A 581 -33.66 12.69 -32.95
N ASP A 582 -32.93 12.39 -31.86
CA ASP A 582 -32.87 13.26 -30.68
C ASP A 582 -32.03 14.53 -30.95
N MET A 583 -32.42 15.64 -30.31
CA MET A 583 -31.66 16.90 -30.35
C MET A 583 -30.70 16.94 -29.16
N VAL A 584 -29.41 17.14 -29.44
CA VAL A 584 -28.35 17.24 -28.42
C VAL A 584 -27.66 18.60 -28.50
N LYS A 585 -27.29 19.13 -27.34
CA LYS A 585 -26.51 20.37 -27.20
C LYS A 585 -25.04 20.05 -26.98
N LEU A 586 -24.19 21.04 -27.24
CA LEU A 586 -22.76 20.96 -26.91
C LEU A 586 -22.57 20.59 -25.44
N GLY A 587 -21.83 19.51 -25.18
CA GLY A 587 -21.54 19.01 -23.83
C GLY A 587 -22.56 18.01 -23.27
N ASP A 588 -23.63 17.68 -24.00
CA ASP A 588 -24.57 16.65 -23.55
C ASP A 588 -23.91 15.26 -23.60
N VAL A 589 -24.23 14.41 -22.62
CA VAL A 589 -23.75 13.02 -22.54
C VAL A 589 -24.51 12.16 -23.56
N VAL A 590 -23.77 11.52 -24.44
CA VAL A 590 -24.30 10.74 -25.57
C VAL A 590 -23.97 9.24 -25.49
N ALA A 591 -22.98 8.85 -24.68
CA ALA A 591 -22.72 7.46 -24.29
C ALA A 591 -21.99 7.42 -22.94
N VAL A 592 -22.09 6.30 -22.21
CA VAL A 592 -21.32 6.04 -20.98
C VAL A 592 -20.46 4.82 -21.22
N LEU A 593 -19.15 4.98 -21.07
CA LEU A 593 -18.14 3.95 -21.35
C LEU A 593 -17.43 3.58 -20.06
N GLU A 594 -17.37 2.29 -19.75
CA GLU A 594 -16.60 1.76 -18.64
C GLU A 594 -15.25 1.24 -19.13
N ALA A 595 -14.18 1.84 -18.61
CA ALA A 595 -12.82 1.39 -18.84
C ALA A 595 -12.08 1.38 -17.50
N MET A 596 -11.31 0.32 -17.25
CA MET A 596 -10.53 0.19 -16.01
C MET A 596 -11.36 0.37 -14.71
N LYS A 597 -12.60 -0.14 -14.70
CA LYS A 597 -13.57 -0.05 -13.59
C LYS A 597 -14.05 1.38 -13.27
N MET A 598 -13.84 2.34 -14.17
CA MET A 598 -14.38 3.69 -14.08
C MET A 598 -15.36 3.96 -15.23
N GLN A 599 -16.49 4.60 -14.91
CA GLN A 599 -17.47 5.06 -15.90
C GLN A 599 -17.12 6.47 -16.37
N ASN A 600 -16.95 6.61 -17.67
CA ASN A 600 -16.63 7.86 -18.35
C ASN A 600 -17.82 8.28 -19.21
N ASP A 601 -18.36 9.46 -18.93
CA ASP A 601 -19.39 10.07 -19.74
C ASP A 601 -18.76 10.62 -21.04
N ILE A 602 -19.21 10.09 -22.18
CA ILE A 602 -18.83 10.58 -23.50
C ILE A 602 -19.77 11.69 -23.89
N VAL A 603 -19.24 12.90 -24.00
CA VAL A 603 -19.99 14.11 -24.35
C VAL A 603 -19.84 14.48 -25.82
N THR A 604 -20.86 15.10 -26.42
CA THR A 604 -20.76 15.64 -27.77
C THR A 604 -20.04 16.98 -27.83
N THR A 605 -19.21 17.17 -28.86
CA THR A 605 -18.51 18.44 -29.18
C THR A 605 -19.24 19.30 -30.21
N VAL A 606 -20.41 18.87 -30.67
CA VAL A 606 -21.28 19.61 -31.60
C VAL A 606 -22.74 19.56 -31.13
N ALA A 607 -23.48 20.63 -31.38
CA ALA A 607 -24.94 20.64 -31.19
C ALA A 607 -25.61 20.27 -32.52
N GLY A 608 -26.66 19.46 -32.48
CA GLY A 608 -27.34 19.00 -33.68
C GLY A 608 -28.30 17.85 -33.42
N LYS A 609 -28.73 17.20 -34.49
CA LYS A 609 -29.66 16.06 -34.42
C LYS A 609 -28.88 14.76 -34.55
N VAL A 610 -29.11 13.81 -33.65
CA VAL A 610 -28.48 12.48 -33.73
C VAL A 610 -28.95 11.78 -35.02
N ALA A 611 -28.05 11.61 -35.97
CA ALA A 611 -28.31 11.02 -37.27
C ALA A 611 -28.32 9.49 -37.21
N ALA A 612 -27.38 8.91 -36.46
CA ALA A 612 -27.27 7.47 -36.28
C ALA A 612 -26.50 7.13 -35.00
N VAL A 613 -26.82 5.97 -34.40
CA VAL A 613 -26.08 5.37 -33.27
C VAL A 613 -25.50 4.05 -33.78
N TYR A 614 -24.20 3.85 -33.63
CA TYR A 614 -23.44 2.74 -34.21
C TYR A 614 -23.09 1.63 -33.21
N VAL A 615 -23.29 1.88 -31.92
CA VAL A 615 -22.95 0.94 -30.83
C VAL A 615 -24.16 0.61 -29.97
N LYS A 616 -24.10 -0.51 -29.24
CA LYS A 616 -25.14 -0.93 -28.28
C LYS A 616 -24.60 -1.03 -26.86
N GLU A 617 -25.51 -0.98 -25.87
CA GLU A 617 -25.17 -1.28 -24.48
C GLU A 617 -24.66 -2.73 -24.37
N GLY A 618 -23.57 -2.92 -23.63
CA GLY A 618 -22.84 -4.19 -23.52
C GLY A 618 -21.80 -4.43 -24.63
N GLU A 619 -21.66 -3.52 -25.61
CA GLU A 619 -20.66 -3.64 -26.68
C GLU A 619 -19.28 -3.14 -26.22
N VAL A 620 -18.22 -3.91 -26.50
CA VAL A 620 -16.84 -3.48 -26.28
C VAL A 620 -16.36 -2.70 -27.49
N VAL A 621 -15.92 -1.46 -27.26
CA VAL A 621 -15.45 -0.55 -28.31
C VAL A 621 -13.94 -0.37 -28.23
N SER A 622 -13.29 -0.19 -29.38
CA SER A 622 -11.86 0.14 -29.49
C SER A 622 -11.64 1.65 -29.61
N PRO A 623 -10.43 2.18 -29.33
CA PRO A 623 -10.12 3.59 -29.53
C PRO A 623 -10.40 4.04 -30.96
N ASN A 624 -10.96 5.23 -31.13
CA ASN A 624 -11.40 5.81 -32.40
C ASN A 624 -12.54 5.07 -33.12
N GLN A 625 -13.20 4.10 -32.47
CA GLN A 625 -14.40 3.48 -33.01
C GLN A 625 -15.57 4.50 -33.00
N PRO A 626 -16.31 4.68 -34.11
CA PRO A 626 -17.47 5.56 -34.15
C PRO A 626 -18.59 5.07 -33.24
N LEU A 627 -19.07 5.96 -32.36
CA LEU A 627 -20.16 5.68 -31.43
C LEU A 627 -21.50 6.12 -32.00
N LEU A 628 -21.56 7.35 -32.53
CA LEU A 628 -22.75 7.95 -33.14
C LEU A 628 -22.36 9.13 -34.03
N ALA A 629 -23.29 9.53 -34.91
CA ALA A 629 -23.14 10.69 -35.78
C ALA A 629 -24.21 11.74 -35.46
N ILE A 630 -23.80 13.00 -35.43
CA ILE A 630 -24.66 14.17 -35.24
C ILE A 630 -24.59 15.01 -36.51
N GLY A 631 -25.75 15.39 -37.04
CA GLY A 631 -25.88 16.18 -38.27
C GLY A 631 -26.80 17.38 -38.13
#